data_AF-G2YCB7-F1
#
_entry.id   AF-G2YCB7-F1
#
_cell.length_a   1.000
_cell.length_b   1.000
_cell.length_c   1.000
_cell.angle_alpha   90.00
_cell.angle_beta   90.00
_cell.angle_gamma   90.00
#
_symmetry.space_group_name_H-M   'P 1'
#
loop_
_entity.id
_entity.type
_entity.pdbx_description
1 polymer ?
#
loop_
_entity_poly.entity_id
_entity_poly.type
_entity_poly.pdbx_seq_one_letter_code
_entity_poly.pdbx_strand_id
1 'polypeptide(L)'
;MEGSIKNTSADHPGSTPYSVINGSQEATRTLQQLVSSELPSEVLKHLEKVTYTTATDGTQIYFPCPFKETEATVALKSVEASVVAAIADLRYGEQKRKIEINLEQTATFLFSTYIATIAGMNKQHPDVKSKLKDTDLLKAQAILYRRLSANLYETKNPGEYFHIHGSLEAGKTLNMIGLEAYRPDLTEYRECINVIEKHVRQYTAAELEVMNAKINQAGVTALKWEDFKKTSHGQTLLNLPPWQLDRLQDDSPPTPFPEVAPATPNSKPQVLSGIRVLELCRIIAGPAMGRTLAEYGAQVIKVTSPNLSDVPFFQVDGNTGKHTADIDLKTPAGRATFEELLKSADVILDGYRPGALERLGYGPENIVKLISGMG
;
A
#
# COMPACT_ATOMS: atom_id res chain seq x y z
N MET A 1 32.12 -0.57 -6.45
CA MET A 1 32.04 0.15 -7.74
C MET A 1 31.02 1.25 -7.57
N GLU A 2 31.48 2.44 -7.21
CA GLU A 2 30.67 3.65 -7.15
C GLU A 2 30.39 4.12 -8.58
N GLY A 3 29.26 3.69 -9.13
CA GLY A 3 28.74 4.20 -10.39
C GLY A 3 27.79 5.36 -10.11
N SER A 4 28.31 6.59 -10.05
CA SER A 4 27.48 7.79 -10.12
C SER A 4 26.70 7.75 -11.44
N ILE A 5 25.38 7.61 -11.34
CA ILE A 5 24.47 7.75 -12.48
C ILE A 5 24.52 9.23 -12.86
N LYS A 6 25.32 9.56 -13.88
CA LYS A 6 25.36 10.90 -14.47
C LYS A 6 24.01 11.16 -15.13
N ASN A 7 23.33 12.21 -14.68
CA ASN A 7 22.12 12.73 -15.28
C ASN A 7 22.45 13.19 -16.71
N THR A 8 22.06 12.41 -17.72
CA THR A 8 22.16 12.79 -19.13
C THR A 8 20.85 13.42 -19.59
N SER A 9 20.40 14.48 -18.91
CA SER A 9 19.57 15.49 -19.56
C SER A 9 20.53 16.51 -20.16
N ALA A 10 20.55 16.61 -21.50
CA ALA A 10 21.21 17.71 -22.16
C ALA A 10 20.54 19.00 -21.69
N ASP A 11 21.22 19.74 -20.81
CA ASP A 11 20.78 21.05 -20.33
C ASP A 11 20.69 22.00 -21.53
N HIS A 12 19.47 22.39 -21.88
CA HIS A 12 19.24 23.52 -22.77
C HIS A 12 19.66 24.79 -22.03
N PRO A 13 20.46 25.69 -22.64
CA PRO A 13 20.84 26.93 -21.99
C PRO A 13 19.58 27.78 -21.76
N GLY A 14 19.13 27.82 -20.50
CA GLY A 14 17.90 28.50 -20.08
C GLY A 14 16.95 27.67 -19.21
N SER A 15 17.13 26.34 -19.08
CA SER A 15 16.31 25.54 -18.17
C SER A 15 16.79 25.65 -16.72
N THR A 16 15.88 26.00 -15.80
CA THR A 16 16.16 25.90 -14.35
C THR A 16 16.61 24.48 -14.01
N PRO A 17 17.69 24.30 -13.22
CA PRO A 17 18.11 22.98 -12.77
C PRO A 17 16.96 22.23 -12.11
N TYR A 18 16.91 20.91 -12.33
CA TYR A 18 15.91 20.07 -11.68
C TYR A 18 15.98 20.22 -10.15
N SER A 19 14.82 20.30 -9.53
CA SER A 19 14.69 20.41 -8.09
C SER A 19 13.50 19.56 -7.64
N VAL A 20 13.72 18.73 -6.61
CA VAL A 20 12.71 17.84 -6.03
C VAL A 20 11.56 18.65 -5.43
N ILE A 21 11.82 19.82 -4.84
CA ILE A 21 10.75 20.67 -4.30
C ILE A 21 9.85 21.23 -5.41
N ASN A 22 10.42 21.69 -6.51
CA ASN A 22 9.66 22.17 -7.68
C ASN A 22 8.92 21.02 -8.35
N GLY A 23 9.57 19.85 -8.45
CA GLY A 23 8.95 18.62 -8.95
C GLY A 23 7.76 18.17 -8.10
N SER A 24 7.85 18.31 -6.77
CA SER A 24 6.77 18.00 -5.83
C SER A 24 5.58 18.96 -5.96
N GLN A 25 5.85 20.25 -6.18
CA GLN A 25 4.81 21.24 -6.48
C GLN A 25 4.09 20.93 -7.79
N GLU A 26 4.84 20.58 -8.85
CA GLU A 26 4.28 20.19 -10.15
C GLU A 26 3.46 18.90 -10.04
N ALA A 27 3.98 17.88 -9.34
CA ALA A 27 3.26 16.63 -9.10
C ALA A 27 1.95 16.86 -8.34
N THR A 28 1.95 17.74 -7.33
CA THR A 28 0.74 18.09 -6.58
C THR A 28 -0.29 18.80 -7.47
N ARG A 29 0.14 19.77 -8.29
CA ARG A 29 -0.74 20.45 -9.25
C ARG A 29 -1.33 19.49 -10.28
N THR A 30 -0.50 18.58 -10.82
CA THR A 30 -0.93 17.55 -11.77
C THR A 30 -1.96 16.63 -11.12
N LEU A 31 -1.67 16.14 -9.91
CA LEU A 31 -2.59 15.27 -9.18
C LEU A 31 -3.93 15.97 -8.91
N GLN A 32 -3.89 17.23 -8.44
CA GLN A 32 -5.10 18.03 -8.21
C GLN A 32 -5.98 18.13 -9.45
N GLN A 33 -5.39 18.34 -10.64
CA GLN A 33 -6.14 18.38 -11.89
C GLN A 33 -6.81 17.03 -12.19
N LEU A 34 -6.07 15.93 -12.03
CA LEU A 34 -6.53 14.58 -12.32
C LEU A 34 -7.66 14.11 -11.40
N VAL A 35 -7.73 14.62 -10.16
CA VAL A 35 -8.68 14.16 -9.14
C VAL A 35 -9.67 15.25 -8.70
N SER A 36 -9.72 16.37 -9.41
CA SER A 36 -10.58 17.51 -9.06
C SER A 36 -12.07 17.16 -9.03
N SER A 37 -12.52 16.22 -9.86
CA SER A 37 -13.90 15.68 -9.85
C SER A 37 -14.16 14.70 -8.70
N GLU A 38 -13.10 14.13 -8.14
CA GLU A 38 -13.16 13.03 -7.17
C GLU A 38 -12.98 13.50 -5.72
N LEU A 39 -12.73 14.80 -5.51
CA LEU A 39 -12.50 15.39 -4.20
C LEU A 39 -13.58 16.43 -3.84
N PRO A 40 -14.05 16.47 -2.57
CA PRO A 40 -14.90 17.53 -2.09
C PRO A 40 -14.23 18.91 -2.19
N SER A 41 -15.02 19.96 -2.44
CA SER A 41 -14.53 21.33 -2.59
C SER A 41 -13.78 21.85 -1.36
N GLU A 42 -14.16 21.36 -0.18
CA GLU A 42 -13.57 21.64 1.12
C GLU A 42 -12.11 21.19 1.19
N VAL A 43 -11.79 20.06 0.53
CA VAL A 43 -10.42 19.54 0.45
C VAL A 43 -9.57 20.42 -0.45
N LEU A 44 -10.11 20.84 -1.60
CA LEU A 44 -9.38 21.65 -2.59
C LEU A 44 -8.93 23.01 -2.00
N LYS A 45 -9.76 23.63 -1.15
CA LYS A 45 -9.43 24.89 -0.44
C LYS A 45 -8.20 24.78 0.47
N HIS A 46 -7.92 23.59 0.99
CA HIS A 46 -6.75 23.34 1.84
C HIS A 46 -5.53 22.96 1.02
N LEU A 47 -5.73 22.24 -0.07
CA LEU A 47 -4.65 21.81 -0.96
C LEU A 47 -3.86 22.99 -1.54
N GLU A 48 -4.54 24.09 -1.87
CA GLU A 48 -3.92 25.34 -2.33
C GLU A 48 -3.01 26.01 -1.29
N LYS A 49 -3.16 25.65 -0.01
CA LYS A 49 -2.40 26.24 1.12
C LYS A 49 -1.26 25.35 1.59
N VAL A 50 -1.07 24.19 0.96
CA VAL A 50 0.01 23.26 1.30
C VAL A 50 1.36 23.91 0.99
N THR A 51 2.23 23.91 2.00
CA THR A 51 3.62 24.35 1.87
C THR A 51 4.56 23.15 1.99
N TYR A 52 5.75 23.27 1.39
CA TYR A 52 6.75 22.21 1.38
C TYR A 52 8.00 22.65 2.15
N THR A 53 8.58 21.72 2.91
CA THR A 53 9.86 21.94 3.60
C THR A 53 10.85 20.84 3.27
N THR A 54 12.13 21.19 3.36
CA THR A 54 13.28 20.32 3.12
C THR A 54 14.44 20.83 3.96
N ALA A 55 15.29 19.92 4.44
CA ALA A 55 16.53 20.26 5.14
C ALA A 55 17.69 20.57 4.17
N THR A 56 17.48 20.36 2.87
CA THR A 56 18.45 20.56 1.79
C THR A 56 18.13 21.81 0.97
N ASP A 57 18.89 22.07 -0.09
CA ASP A 57 18.57 23.12 -1.08
C ASP A 57 17.36 22.79 -1.98
N GLY A 58 16.71 21.65 -1.73
CA GLY A 58 15.55 21.17 -2.49
C GLY A 58 15.93 20.36 -3.74
N THR A 59 17.22 20.13 -4.02
CA THR A 59 17.68 19.35 -5.18
C THR A 59 18.03 17.89 -4.84
N GLN A 60 18.13 17.55 -3.55
CA GLN A 60 18.53 16.22 -3.10
C GLN A 60 17.56 15.12 -3.55
N ILE A 61 18.07 14.18 -4.33
CA ILE A 61 17.35 12.97 -4.74
C ILE A 61 17.51 11.89 -3.65
N TYR A 62 16.41 11.43 -3.07
CA TYR A 62 16.41 10.38 -2.04
C TYR A 62 16.34 8.97 -2.62
N PHE A 63 15.65 8.79 -3.75
CA PHE A 63 15.56 7.52 -4.47
C PHE A 63 16.21 7.67 -5.83
N PRO A 64 17.46 7.19 -6.03
CA PRO A 64 18.17 7.31 -7.30
C PRO A 64 17.63 6.29 -8.32
N CYS A 65 16.38 6.46 -8.72
CA CYS A 65 15.68 5.63 -9.69
C CYS A 65 14.97 6.52 -10.74
N PRO A 66 14.55 5.96 -11.88
CA PRO A 66 13.86 6.73 -12.92
C PRO A 66 12.49 7.27 -12.50
N PHE A 67 11.95 6.84 -11.36
CA PHE A 67 10.65 7.25 -10.85
C PHE A 67 10.79 8.42 -9.87
N LYS A 68 9.86 9.37 -9.99
CA LYS A 68 9.75 10.54 -9.10
C LYS A 68 9.00 10.17 -7.81
N GLU A 69 9.54 9.18 -7.08
CA GLU A 69 8.89 8.58 -5.92
C GLU A 69 8.63 9.61 -4.80
N THR A 70 9.60 10.50 -4.55
CA THR A 70 9.47 11.53 -3.51
C THR A 70 8.35 12.51 -3.89
N GLU A 71 8.39 13.02 -5.11
CA GLU A 71 7.46 14.03 -5.63
C GLU A 71 6.03 13.49 -5.72
N ALA A 72 5.86 12.26 -6.20
CA ALA A 72 4.57 11.59 -6.27
C ALA A 72 3.98 11.35 -4.87
N THR A 73 4.81 10.93 -3.91
CA THR A 73 4.37 10.71 -2.54
C THR A 73 4.05 12.02 -1.83
N VAL A 74 4.82 13.08 -2.08
CA VAL A 74 4.51 14.43 -1.58
C VAL A 74 3.15 14.88 -2.10
N ALA A 75 2.85 14.68 -3.39
CA ALA A 75 1.53 15.00 -3.94
C ALA A 75 0.39 14.25 -3.23
N LEU A 76 0.56 12.95 -2.99
CA LEU A 76 -0.43 12.16 -2.25
C LEU A 76 -0.58 12.63 -0.80
N LYS A 77 0.53 12.94 -0.12
CA LYS A 77 0.52 13.46 1.26
C LYS A 77 -0.09 14.87 1.36
N SER A 78 0.06 15.71 0.34
CA SER A 78 -0.63 17.00 0.23
C SER A 78 -2.15 16.82 0.21
N VAL A 79 -2.65 15.84 -0.57
CA VAL A 79 -4.09 15.51 -0.61
C VAL A 79 -4.54 14.95 0.75
N GLU A 80 -3.82 13.98 1.32
CA GLU A 80 -4.11 13.40 2.64
C GLU A 80 -4.22 14.49 3.73
N ALA A 81 -3.24 15.39 3.82
CA ALA A 81 -3.23 16.47 4.79
C ALA A 81 -4.39 17.46 4.59
N SER A 82 -4.80 17.67 3.34
CA SER A 82 -5.93 18.54 2.99
C SER A 82 -7.28 17.90 3.36
N VAL A 83 -7.41 16.59 3.18
CA VAL A 83 -8.58 15.82 3.65
C VAL A 83 -8.68 15.89 5.17
N VAL A 84 -7.58 15.69 5.87
CA VAL A 84 -7.51 15.80 7.34
C VAL A 84 -7.89 17.20 7.82
N ALA A 85 -7.43 18.26 7.13
CA ALA A 85 -7.80 19.63 7.43
C ALA A 85 -9.30 19.89 7.23
N ALA A 86 -9.90 19.36 6.15
CA ALA A 86 -11.34 19.47 5.90
C ALA A 86 -12.16 18.73 6.96
N ILE A 87 -11.75 17.52 7.37
CA ILE A 87 -12.39 16.79 8.48
C ILE A 87 -12.29 17.59 9.79
N ALA A 88 -11.13 18.21 10.05
CA ALA A 88 -10.96 19.06 11.23
C ALA A 88 -11.89 20.29 11.21
N ASP A 89 -12.15 20.89 10.04
CA ASP A 89 -13.12 21.98 9.89
C ASP A 89 -14.54 21.50 10.16
N LEU A 90 -14.92 20.38 9.56
CA LEU A 90 -16.23 19.76 9.75
C LEU A 90 -16.50 19.46 11.24
N ARG A 91 -15.47 19.02 11.97
CA ARG A 91 -15.61 18.60 13.36
C ARG A 91 -15.46 19.72 14.38
N TYR A 92 -14.56 20.67 14.15
CA TYR A 92 -14.14 21.66 15.14
C TYR A 92 -14.35 23.12 14.70
N GLY A 93 -15.01 23.31 13.55
CA GLY A 93 -15.22 24.61 12.93
C GLY A 93 -14.01 25.10 12.12
N GLU A 94 -14.26 26.08 11.26
CA GLU A 94 -13.24 26.65 10.39
C GLU A 94 -12.14 27.39 11.17
N GLN A 95 -10.88 27.05 10.88
CA GLN A 95 -9.71 27.67 11.51
C GLN A 95 -8.59 27.93 10.50
N LYS A 96 -7.74 28.92 10.80
CA LYS A 96 -6.50 29.13 10.06
C LYS A 96 -5.51 28.01 10.41
N ARG A 97 -5.21 27.13 9.45
CA ARG A 97 -4.25 26.02 9.61
C ARG A 97 -2.96 26.28 8.83
N LYS A 98 -1.86 25.83 9.42
CA LYS A 98 -0.59 25.66 8.71
C LYS A 98 -0.52 24.20 8.25
N ILE A 99 -0.45 23.98 6.94
CA ILE A 99 -0.31 22.64 6.34
C ILE A 99 1.07 22.58 5.68
N GLU A 100 1.93 21.72 6.20
CA GLU A 100 3.33 21.61 5.82
C GLU A 100 3.69 20.16 5.54
N ILE A 101 4.24 19.89 4.37
CA ILE A 101 4.73 18.57 3.96
C ILE A 101 6.24 18.61 3.90
N ASN A 102 6.89 17.77 4.71
CA ASN A 102 8.34 17.63 4.71
C ASN A 102 8.78 16.53 3.73
N LEU A 103 9.72 16.86 2.85
CA LEU A 103 10.19 15.95 1.79
C LEU A 103 10.87 14.70 2.37
N GLU A 104 11.73 14.86 3.37
CA GLU A 104 12.49 13.75 3.97
C GLU A 104 11.59 12.76 4.71
N GLN A 105 10.63 13.27 5.50
CA GLN A 105 9.65 12.45 6.20
C GLN A 105 8.75 11.70 5.21
N THR A 106 8.38 12.36 4.11
CA THR A 106 7.58 11.76 3.05
C THR A 106 8.35 10.66 2.31
N ALA A 107 9.63 10.88 1.99
CA ALA A 107 10.48 9.83 1.44
C ALA A 107 10.61 8.66 2.43
N THR A 108 10.76 8.96 3.72
CA THR A 108 10.86 7.95 4.79
C THR A 108 9.63 7.05 4.90
N PHE A 109 8.43 7.60 4.63
CA PHE A 109 7.19 6.84 4.61
C PHE A 109 7.24 5.64 3.64
N LEU A 110 7.85 5.80 2.46
CA LEU A 110 7.94 4.76 1.42
C LEU A 110 8.74 3.52 1.84
N PHE A 111 9.63 3.65 2.83
CA PHE A 111 10.43 2.54 3.36
C PHE A 111 10.22 2.31 4.86
N SER A 112 9.15 2.88 5.43
CA SER A 112 8.79 2.78 6.84
C SER A 112 8.85 1.35 7.39
N THR A 113 8.29 0.39 6.66
CA THR A 113 8.31 -1.02 7.02
C THR A 113 9.72 -1.62 7.14
N TYR A 114 10.71 -1.09 6.42
CA TYR A 114 12.10 -1.56 6.47
C TYR A 114 12.92 -0.92 7.60
N ILE A 115 12.52 0.25 8.08
CA ILE A 115 13.19 0.96 9.18
C ILE A 115 12.50 0.77 10.54
N ALA A 116 11.28 0.21 10.54
CA ALA A 116 10.59 -0.16 11.75
C ALA A 116 11.41 -1.14 12.59
N THR A 117 11.29 -1.03 13.91
CA THR A 117 11.95 -1.92 14.86
C THR A 117 10.96 -2.40 15.91
N ILE A 118 11.22 -3.58 16.46
CA ILE A 118 10.50 -4.13 17.61
C ILE A 118 11.51 -4.51 18.68
N ALA A 119 11.35 -3.94 19.89
CA ALA A 119 12.35 -4.08 20.96
C ALA A 119 13.79 -3.72 20.50
N GLY A 120 13.93 -2.69 19.67
CA GLY A 120 15.22 -2.27 19.09
C GLY A 120 15.77 -3.17 17.97
N MET A 121 15.05 -4.22 17.58
CA MET A 121 15.47 -5.17 16.55
C MET A 121 14.85 -4.82 15.20
N ASN A 122 15.69 -4.71 14.17
CA ASN A 122 15.25 -4.54 12.77
C ASN A 122 14.95 -5.90 12.11
N LYS A 123 14.49 -5.87 10.85
CA LYS A 123 14.11 -7.07 10.07
C LYS A 123 15.21 -8.13 9.94
N GLN A 124 16.47 -7.71 9.95
CA GLN A 124 17.63 -8.57 9.74
C GLN A 124 18.20 -9.14 11.04
N HIS A 125 17.79 -8.62 12.20
CA HIS A 125 18.29 -9.09 13.48
C HIS A 125 17.90 -10.57 13.70
N PRO A 126 18.85 -11.46 14.07
CA PRO A 126 18.61 -12.91 14.12
C PRO A 126 17.46 -13.29 15.08
N ASP A 127 17.35 -12.59 16.21
CA ASP A 127 16.35 -12.90 17.24
C ASP A 127 14.99 -12.24 17.01
N VAL A 128 14.82 -11.43 15.96
CA VAL A 128 13.60 -10.64 15.79
C VAL A 128 12.35 -11.49 15.65
N LYS A 129 12.49 -12.69 15.07
CA LYS A 129 11.40 -13.66 14.92
C LYS A 129 10.80 -14.06 16.27
N SER A 130 11.58 -14.07 17.35
CA SER A 130 11.08 -14.39 18.70
C SER A 130 10.08 -13.36 19.25
N LYS A 131 10.03 -12.17 18.63
CA LYS A 131 9.13 -11.06 19.01
C LYS A 131 7.89 -10.98 18.13
N LEU A 132 7.77 -11.87 17.14
CA LEU A 132 6.71 -11.82 16.14
C LEU A 132 5.81 -13.04 16.29
N LYS A 133 4.52 -12.82 16.06
CA LYS A 133 3.61 -13.93 15.76
C LYS A 133 4.05 -14.55 14.43
N ASP A 134 4.19 -15.88 14.39
CA ASP A 134 4.47 -16.55 13.13
C ASP A 134 3.22 -16.55 12.25
N THR A 135 3.26 -15.74 11.20
CA THR A 135 2.23 -15.68 10.16
C THR A 135 2.73 -16.17 8.81
N ASP A 136 3.99 -16.62 8.68
CA ASP A 136 4.52 -17.16 7.43
C ASP A 136 4.15 -18.64 7.29
N LEU A 137 2.84 -18.92 7.23
CA LEU A 137 2.28 -20.28 7.30
C LEU A 137 2.80 -21.19 6.18
N LEU A 138 3.15 -20.61 5.04
CA LEU A 138 3.68 -21.31 3.87
C LEU A 138 5.20 -21.18 3.74
N LYS A 139 5.88 -20.66 4.77
CA LYS A 139 7.35 -20.56 4.85
C LYS A 139 7.96 -19.84 3.65
N ALA A 140 7.26 -18.88 3.05
CA ALA A 140 7.74 -18.17 1.87
C ALA A 140 8.92 -17.25 2.20
N GLN A 141 9.02 -16.77 3.43
CA GLN A 141 10.11 -15.93 3.93
C GLN A 141 11.23 -16.72 4.63
N ALA A 142 11.12 -18.05 4.65
CA ALA A 142 12.01 -18.90 5.44
C ALA A 142 13.47 -18.87 5.00
N ILE A 143 13.74 -18.86 3.68
CA ILE A 143 15.08 -18.90 3.10
C ILE A 143 15.20 -17.96 1.90
N LEU A 144 16.43 -17.55 1.56
CA LEU A 144 16.70 -16.61 0.47
C LEU A 144 16.12 -17.08 -0.87
N TYR A 145 16.37 -18.34 -1.24
CA TYR A 145 15.86 -18.96 -2.46
C TYR A 145 14.34 -18.78 -2.63
N ARG A 146 13.54 -19.03 -1.58
CA ARG A 146 12.08 -18.87 -1.64
C ARG A 146 11.66 -17.41 -1.75
N ARG A 147 12.35 -16.49 -1.08
CA ARG A 147 12.09 -15.05 -1.22
C ARG A 147 12.35 -14.56 -2.64
N LEU A 148 13.36 -15.12 -3.31
CA LEU A 148 13.72 -14.78 -4.69
C LEU A 148 12.77 -15.38 -5.74
N SER A 149 11.80 -16.20 -5.35
CA SER A 149 10.68 -16.57 -6.23
C SER A 149 9.70 -15.42 -6.52
N ALA A 150 9.90 -14.26 -5.89
CA ALA A 150 9.20 -13.00 -6.18
C ALA A 150 10.19 -11.97 -6.74
N ASN A 151 10.59 -12.13 -8.00
CA ASN A 151 11.61 -11.29 -8.62
C ASN A 151 11.49 -11.28 -10.15
N LEU A 152 12.20 -10.34 -10.78
CA LEU A 152 12.28 -10.18 -12.23
C LEU A 152 13.40 -11.05 -12.82
N TYR A 153 13.08 -11.82 -13.86
CA TYR A 153 14.00 -12.73 -14.54
C TYR A 153 13.87 -12.61 -16.05
N GLU A 154 14.97 -12.76 -16.77
CA GLU A 154 14.94 -12.83 -18.23
C GLU A 154 14.20 -14.10 -18.69
N THR A 155 13.36 -13.96 -19.70
CA THR A 155 12.58 -15.06 -20.29
C THR A 155 13.36 -15.73 -21.41
N LYS A 156 12.71 -16.65 -22.13
CA LYS A 156 13.24 -17.27 -23.35
C LYS A 156 13.59 -16.26 -24.44
N ASN A 157 12.87 -15.15 -24.49
CA ASN A 157 13.12 -14.07 -25.46
C ASN A 157 14.14 -13.09 -24.86
N PRO A 158 15.32 -12.90 -25.49
CA PRO A 158 16.33 -11.98 -24.97
C PRO A 158 15.80 -10.55 -24.81
N GLY A 159 16.04 -9.94 -23.66
CA GLY A 159 15.55 -8.60 -23.32
C GLY A 159 14.09 -8.52 -22.87
N GLU A 160 13.33 -9.62 -22.91
CA GLU A 160 12.00 -9.74 -22.32
C GLU A 160 12.14 -10.30 -20.90
N TYR A 161 11.55 -9.60 -19.93
CA TYR A 161 11.63 -9.96 -18.52
C TYR A 161 10.25 -10.22 -17.94
N PHE A 162 10.16 -11.21 -17.05
CA PHE A 162 8.93 -11.58 -16.37
C PHE A 162 9.15 -11.62 -14.86
N HIS A 163 8.26 -10.97 -14.12
CA HIS A 163 8.24 -11.04 -12.66
C HIS A 163 7.41 -12.25 -12.24
N ILE A 164 8.06 -13.35 -11.89
CA ILE A 164 7.37 -14.44 -11.20
C ILE A 164 7.06 -13.98 -9.77
N HIS A 165 5.85 -14.27 -9.27
CA HIS A 165 5.39 -13.72 -7.99
C HIS A 165 5.06 -14.83 -6.99
N GLY A 166 6.08 -15.44 -6.38
CA GLY A 166 5.89 -16.44 -5.33
C GLY A 166 5.30 -15.87 -4.04
N SER A 167 5.73 -14.67 -3.63
CA SER A 167 5.18 -13.87 -2.53
C SER A 167 4.87 -14.69 -1.26
N LEU A 168 3.60 -14.97 -0.97
CA LEU A 168 3.16 -15.74 0.19
C LEU A 168 3.03 -17.24 -0.07
N GLU A 169 3.14 -17.68 -1.32
CA GLU A 169 3.13 -19.09 -1.70
C GLU A 169 4.20 -19.41 -2.76
N ALA A 170 5.46 -19.32 -2.34
CA ALA A 170 6.63 -19.57 -3.18
C ALA A 170 6.69 -21.00 -3.76
N GLY A 171 6.08 -21.99 -3.10
CA GLY A 171 6.19 -23.40 -3.53
C GLY A 171 5.56 -23.64 -4.90
N LYS A 172 4.31 -23.20 -5.08
CA LYS A 172 3.59 -23.25 -6.35
C LYS A 172 4.36 -22.59 -7.48
N THR A 173 4.89 -21.39 -7.26
CA THR A 173 5.61 -20.63 -8.31
C THR A 173 6.92 -21.30 -8.71
N LEU A 174 7.67 -21.86 -7.76
CA LEU A 174 8.91 -22.61 -8.06
C LEU A 174 8.60 -23.92 -8.79
N ASN A 175 7.64 -24.70 -8.29
CA ASN A 175 7.23 -25.96 -8.92
C ASN A 175 6.70 -25.74 -10.34
N MET A 176 6.01 -24.61 -10.60
CA MET A 176 5.49 -24.24 -11.92
C MET A 176 6.59 -24.21 -12.98
N ILE A 177 7.78 -23.72 -12.64
CA ILE A 177 8.94 -23.63 -13.55
C ILE A 177 9.88 -24.84 -13.45
N GLY A 178 9.43 -25.92 -12.79
CA GLY A 178 10.17 -27.19 -12.69
C GLY A 178 11.23 -27.20 -11.60
N LEU A 179 11.19 -26.27 -10.65
CA LEU A 179 12.11 -26.22 -9.52
C LEU A 179 11.51 -26.86 -8.27
N GLU A 180 12.37 -27.42 -7.41
CA GLU A 180 11.95 -27.88 -6.09
C GLU A 180 11.55 -26.69 -5.21
N ALA A 181 10.42 -26.82 -4.50
CA ALA A 181 9.90 -25.73 -3.66
C ALA A 181 10.85 -25.27 -2.54
N TYR A 182 11.78 -26.12 -2.07
CA TYR A 182 12.60 -25.83 -0.89
C TYR A 182 14.05 -26.31 -1.06
N ARG A 183 14.96 -25.35 -1.26
CA ARG A 183 16.41 -25.58 -1.49
C ARG A 183 17.25 -24.79 -0.48
N PRO A 184 17.47 -25.31 0.74
CA PRO A 184 18.21 -24.60 1.79
C PRO A 184 19.71 -24.55 1.53
N ASP A 185 20.21 -25.38 0.61
CA ASP A 185 21.58 -25.38 0.10
C ASP A 185 21.90 -24.10 -0.69
N LEU A 186 20.91 -23.46 -1.30
CA LEU A 186 21.07 -22.21 -2.04
C LEU A 186 21.04 -21.00 -1.09
N THR A 187 22.21 -20.61 -0.58
CA THR A 187 22.38 -19.50 0.35
C THR A 187 22.86 -18.21 -0.32
N GLU A 188 23.54 -18.31 -1.46
CA GLU A 188 24.12 -17.16 -2.15
C GLU A 188 23.13 -16.50 -3.11
N TYR A 189 23.04 -15.16 -3.02
CA TYR A 189 22.06 -14.38 -3.80
C TYR A 189 22.17 -14.62 -5.30
N ARG A 190 23.39 -14.51 -5.86
CA ARG A 190 23.61 -14.66 -7.30
C ARG A 190 23.36 -16.09 -7.80
N GLU A 191 23.68 -17.08 -6.97
CA GLU A 191 23.41 -18.48 -7.31
C GLU A 191 21.90 -18.76 -7.37
N CYS A 192 21.14 -18.29 -6.38
CA CYS A 192 19.69 -18.39 -6.39
C CYS A 192 19.09 -17.76 -7.65
N ILE A 193 19.52 -16.54 -8.00
CA ILE A 193 19.08 -15.85 -9.22
C ILE A 193 19.38 -16.68 -10.46
N ASN A 194 20.62 -17.16 -10.62
CA ASN A 194 21.03 -17.92 -11.79
C ASN A 194 20.24 -19.22 -11.94
N VAL A 195 19.98 -19.93 -10.84
CA VAL A 195 19.17 -21.14 -10.83
C VAL A 195 17.75 -20.84 -11.26
N ILE A 196 17.09 -19.86 -10.64
CA ILE A 196 15.70 -19.51 -10.97
C ILE A 196 15.58 -19.01 -12.41
N GLU A 197 16.45 -18.09 -12.82
CA GLU A 197 16.43 -17.52 -14.16
C GLU A 197 16.63 -18.58 -15.24
N LYS A 198 17.53 -19.55 -15.03
CA LYS A 198 17.73 -20.67 -15.98
C LYS A 198 16.43 -21.42 -16.29
N HIS A 199 15.54 -21.55 -15.31
CA HIS A 199 14.25 -22.19 -15.48
C HIS A 199 13.22 -21.24 -16.11
N VAL A 200 13.20 -19.97 -15.73
CA VAL A 200 12.33 -18.96 -16.36
C VAL A 200 12.65 -18.79 -17.86
N ARG A 201 13.94 -18.81 -18.24
CA ARG A 201 14.43 -18.74 -19.63
C ARG A 201 13.97 -19.86 -20.55
N GLN A 202 13.29 -20.90 -20.04
CA GLN A 202 12.70 -21.95 -20.86
C GLN A 202 11.36 -21.54 -21.48
N TYR A 203 10.76 -20.45 -20.98
CA TYR A 203 9.41 -20.02 -21.34
C TYR A 203 9.41 -18.56 -21.79
N THR A 204 8.53 -18.24 -22.73
CA THR A 204 8.17 -16.84 -23.06
C THR A 204 7.28 -16.25 -21.96
N ALA A 205 7.18 -14.91 -21.91
CA ALA A 205 6.27 -14.25 -20.98
C ALA A 205 4.81 -14.74 -21.12
N ALA A 206 4.32 -14.89 -22.36
CA ALA A 206 2.96 -15.37 -22.64
C ALA A 206 2.71 -16.80 -22.13
N GLU A 207 3.69 -17.70 -22.26
CA GLU A 207 3.60 -19.06 -21.69
C GLU A 207 3.52 -19.02 -20.16
N LEU A 208 4.34 -18.17 -19.52
CA LEU A 208 4.34 -17.99 -18.07
C LEU A 208 3.01 -17.43 -17.54
N GLU A 209 2.37 -16.51 -18.26
CA GLU A 209 1.04 -16.02 -17.92
C GLU A 209 -0.01 -17.14 -17.96
N VAL A 210 0.01 -17.97 -19.01
CA VAL A 210 -0.89 -19.13 -19.13
C VAL A 210 -0.63 -20.15 -18.01
N MET A 211 0.63 -20.39 -17.66
CA MET A 211 1.01 -21.30 -16.57
C MET A 211 0.53 -20.79 -15.21
N ASN A 212 0.72 -19.50 -14.94
CA ASN A 212 0.24 -18.84 -13.73
C ASN A 212 -1.29 -18.95 -13.59
N ALA A 213 -2.03 -18.69 -14.66
CA ALA A 213 -3.49 -18.79 -14.67
C ALA A 213 -3.97 -20.20 -14.29
N LYS A 214 -3.31 -21.25 -14.78
CA LYS A 214 -3.67 -22.65 -14.47
C LYS A 214 -3.53 -23.00 -12.99
N ILE A 215 -2.60 -22.37 -12.28
CA ILE A 215 -2.32 -22.67 -10.86
C ILE A 215 -2.82 -21.59 -9.90
N ASN A 216 -3.50 -20.57 -10.42
CA ASN A 216 -3.96 -19.38 -9.69
C ASN A 216 -2.80 -18.65 -8.99
N GLN A 217 -1.69 -18.44 -9.71
CA GLN A 217 -0.56 -17.63 -9.26
C GLN A 217 -0.51 -16.30 -10.01
N ALA A 218 0.19 -15.33 -9.41
CA ALA A 218 0.45 -14.04 -10.02
C ALA A 218 1.79 -14.03 -10.75
N GLY A 219 1.88 -13.17 -11.74
CA GLY A 219 3.11 -12.83 -12.44
C GLY A 219 2.81 -11.74 -13.46
N VAL A 220 3.82 -11.00 -13.89
CA VAL A 220 3.62 -9.90 -14.82
C VAL A 220 4.85 -9.69 -15.69
N THR A 221 4.61 -9.41 -16.97
CA THR A 221 5.64 -9.01 -17.93
C THR A 221 6.14 -7.60 -17.60
N ALA A 222 7.46 -7.40 -17.55
CA ALA A 222 8.03 -6.06 -17.41
C ALA A 222 7.98 -5.33 -18.75
N LEU A 223 7.09 -4.35 -18.83
CA LEU A 223 6.87 -3.56 -20.04
C LEU A 223 7.60 -2.22 -19.94
N LYS A 224 8.10 -1.75 -21.10
CA LYS A 224 8.46 -0.34 -21.24
C LYS A 224 7.20 0.51 -21.21
N TRP A 225 7.32 1.76 -20.75
CA TRP A 225 6.19 2.69 -20.69
C TRP A 225 5.43 2.80 -22.02
N GLU A 226 6.16 2.97 -23.13
CA GLU A 226 5.56 3.07 -24.47
C GLU A 226 4.78 1.82 -24.89
N ASP A 227 5.17 0.64 -24.40
CA ASP A 227 4.49 -0.61 -24.70
C ASP A 227 3.32 -0.86 -23.75
N PHE A 228 3.45 -0.49 -22.48
CA PHE A 228 2.35 -0.53 -21.51
C PHE A 228 1.15 0.29 -22.00
N LYS A 229 1.37 1.51 -22.52
CA LYS A 229 0.30 2.38 -23.07
C LYS A 229 -0.48 1.74 -24.22
N LYS A 230 0.10 0.75 -24.93
CA LYS A 230 -0.55 0.05 -26.04
C LYS A 230 -1.40 -1.13 -25.58
N THR A 231 -1.21 -1.59 -24.34
CA THR A 231 -2.02 -2.68 -23.77
C THR A 231 -3.44 -2.19 -23.46
N SER A 232 -4.41 -3.10 -23.43
CA SER A 232 -5.78 -2.76 -22.98
C SER A 232 -5.77 -2.18 -21.56
N HIS A 233 -4.99 -2.78 -20.66
CA HIS A 233 -4.83 -2.31 -19.29
C HIS A 233 -4.30 -0.87 -19.22
N GLY A 234 -3.24 -0.56 -19.96
CA GLY A 234 -2.66 0.78 -20.02
C GLY A 234 -3.62 1.80 -20.61
N GLN A 235 -4.30 1.47 -21.71
CA GLN A 235 -5.32 2.34 -22.31
C GLN A 235 -6.47 2.63 -21.34
N THR A 236 -6.91 1.64 -20.56
CA THR A 236 -7.93 1.86 -19.53
C THR A 236 -7.43 2.79 -18.43
N LEU A 237 -6.27 2.49 -17.82
CA LEU A 237 -5.75 3.29 -16.70
C LEU A 237 -5.43 4.75 -17.09
N LEU A 238 -4.98 5.01 -18.31
CA LEU A 238 -4.70 6.37 -18.79
C LEU A 238 -5.96 7.24 -18.93
N ASN A 239 -7.14 6.63 -18.98
CA ASN A 239 -8.42 7.32 -19.10
C ASN A 239 -9.18 7.39 -17.77
N LEU A 240 -8.61 6.87 -16.67
CA LEU A 240 -9.20 6.90 -15.34
C LEU A 240 -8.43 7.85 -14.44
N PRO A 241 -9.11 8.51 -13.49
CA PRO A 241 -8.42 9.24 -12.44
C PRO A 241 -7.64 8.26 -11.54
N PRO A 242 -6.61 8.73 -10.81
CA PRO A 242 -5.84 7.92 -9.86
C PRO A 242 -6.67 7.16 -8.81
N TRP A 243 -7.84 7.68 -8.44
CA TRP A 243 -8.86 7.03 -7.61
C TRP A 243 -10.25 7.55 -8.00
N GLN A 244 -11.30 6.84 -7.60
CA GLN A 244 -12.69 7.21 -7.84
C GLN A 244 -13.48 7.20 -6.54
N LEU A 245 -14.47 8.09 -6.44
CA LEU A 245 -15.42 8.11 -5.33
C LEU A 245 -16.81 7.72 -5.81
N ASP A 246 -17.24 6.51 -5.49
CA ASP A 246 -18.59 6.02 -5.78
C ASP A 246 -19.50 6.17 -4.57
N ARG A 247 -20.72 6.72 -4.78
CA ARG A 247 -21.78 6.71 -3.77
C ARG A 247 -22.63 5.46 -3.92
N LEU A 248 -22.76 4.71 -2.83
CA LEU A 248 -23.59 3.49 -2.80
C LEU A 248 -25.08 3.79 -2.52
N GLN A 249 -25.37 4.82 -1.73
CA GLN A 249 -26.73 5.28 -1.43
C GLN A 249 -26.77 6.81 -1.30
N ASP A 250 -27.90 7.41 -1.66
CA ASP A 250 -28.06 8.87 -1.77
C ASP A 250 -28.92 9.50 -0.64
N ASP A 251 -29.59 8.70 0.17
CA ASP A 251 -30.67 9.14 1.06
C ASP A 251 -30.37 9.02 2.56
N SER A 252 -29.24 8.43 2.94
CA SER A 252 -28.85 8.34 4.35
C SER A 252 -28.40 9.72 4.88
N PRO A 253 -28.98 10.20 5.99
CA PRO A 253 -28.56 11.48 6.57
C PRO A 253 -27.11 11.41 7.08
N PRO A 254 -26.36 12.53 7.08
CA PRO A 254 -25.03 12.54 7.68
C PRO A 254 -25.06 12.13 9.15
N THR A 255 -24.18 11.21 9.54
CA THR A 255 -23.98 10.83 10.94
C THR A 255 -23.12 11.86 11.66
N PRO A 256 -23.55 12.40 12.82
CA PRO A 256 -22.74 13.34 13.58
C PRO A 256 -21.47 12.68 14.11
N PHE A 257 -20.39 13.47 14.23
CA PHE A 257 -19.17 12.97 14.87
C PHE A 257 -19.44 12.55 16.32
N PRO A 258 -18.86 11.44 16.79
CA PRO A 258 -19.00 11.03 18.18
C PRO A 258 -18.35 12.05 19.11
N GLU A 259 -19.04 12.35 20.22
CA GLU A 259 -18.48 13.13 21.32
C GLU A 259 -17.50 12.25 22.10
N VAL A 260 -16.23 12.63 22.10
CA VAL A 260 -15.18 11.90 22.81
C VAL A 260 -14.52 12.82 23.81
N ALA A 261 -14.54 12.41 25.08
CA ALA A 261 -13.79 13.11 26.12
C ALA A 261 -12.29 13.03 25.81
N PRO A 262 -11.54 14.13 26.00
CA PRO A 262 -10.10 14.11 25.81
C PRO A 262 -9.45 13.08 26.75
N ALA A 263 -8.49 12.30 26.24
CA ALA A 263 -7.82 11.24 27.01
C ALA A 263 -7.12 11.81 28.26
N THR A 264 -6.65 13.06 28.19
CA THR A 264 -6.16 13.85 29.32
C THR A 264 -6.49 15.33 29.11
N PRO A 265 -6.50 16.19 30.15
CA PRO A 265 -6.80 17.62 29.99
C PRO A 265 -5.93 18.37 28.97
N ASN A 266 -4.73 17.85 28.67
CA ASN A 266 -3.77 18.45 27.73
C ASN A 266 -3.64 17.67 26.41
N SER A 267 -4.44 16.63 26.16
CA SER A 267 -4.36 15.92 24.89
C SER A 267 -4.84 16.80 23.74
N LYS A 268 -4.01 16.95 22.70
CA LYS A 268 -4.43 17.62 21.46
C LYS A 268 -5.61 16.84 20.86
N PRO A 269 -6.64 17.52 20.35
CA PRO A 269 -7.76 16.86 19.69
C PRO A 269 -7.25 16.09 18.45
N GLN A 270 -7.71 14.85 18.31
CA GLN A 270 -7.44 14.00 17.15
C GLN A 270 -8.68 13.98 16.24
N VAL A 271 -8.48 14.14 14.93
CA VAL A 271 -9.59 14.40 14.00
C VAL A 271 -10.52 13.20 13.84
N LEU A 272 -10.00 11.97 13.98
CA LEU A 272 -10.77 10.72 13.90
C LEU A 272 -11.07 10.10 15.27
N SER A 273 -10.89 10.83 16.37
CA SER A 273 -11.22 10.33 17.71
C SER A 273 -12.66 9.80 17.75
N GLY A 274 -12.85 8.57 18.25
CA GLY A 274 -14.16 7.93 18.33
C GLY A 274 -14.65 7.24 17.06
N ILE A 275 -13.99 7.45 15.92
CA ILE A 275 -14.28 6.73 14.67
C ILE A 275 -13.72 5.31 14.79
N ARG A 276 -14.54 4.32 14.43
CA ARG A 276 -14.19 2.90 14.43
C ARG A 276 -13.96 2.42 13.01
N VAL A 277 -12.80 1.81 12.78
CA VAL A 277 -12.39 1.31 11.47
C VAL A 277 -12.23 -0.20 11.56
N LEU A 278 -12.90 -0.92 10.65
CA LEU A 278 -12.73 -2.35 10.47
C LEU A 278 -11.86 -2.61 9.23
N GLU A 279 -10.63 -3.09 9.45
CA GLU A 279 -9.64 -3.29 8.40
C GLU A 279 -9.55 -4.76 7.99
N LEU A 280 -9.78 -5.05 6.72
CA LEU A 280 -9.68 -6.35 6.06
C LEU A 280 -8.53 -6.34 5.04
N CYS A 281 -7.34 -5.95 5.51
CA CYS A 281 -6.16 -5.74 4.66
C CYS A 281 -4.96 -6.58 5.12
N ARG A 282 -4.05 -6.91 4.19
CA ARG A 282 -2.81 -7.70 4.46
C ARG A 282 -1.60 -7.05 3.80
N ILE A 283 -0.40 -7.46 4.22
CA ILE A 283 0.89 -7.06 3.64
C ILE A 283 1.31 -5.61 3.95
N ILE A 284 1.08 -4.63 3.07
CA ILE A 284 1.66 -3.27 3.21
C ILE A 284 0.64 -2.17 2.90
N ALA A 285 0.13 -2.06 1.67
CA ALA A 285 -0.62 -0.86 1.24
C ALA A 285 -1.89 -0.61 2.09
N GLY A 286 -2.78 -1.60 2.19
CA GLY A 286 -3.98 -1.49 3.03
C GLY A 286 -3.65 -1.32 4.53
N PRO A 287 -2.71 -2.10 5.12
CA PRO A 287 -2.26 -1.85 6.48
C PRO A 287 -1.66 -0.46 6.71
N ALA A 288 -0.97 0.14 5.75
CA ALA A 288 -0.48 1.51 5.87
C ALA A 288 -1.65 2.51 6.01
N MET A 289 -2.74 2.34 5.25
CA MET A 289 -3.93 3.18 5.37
C MET A 289 -4.53 3.10 6.78
N GLY A 290 -4.77 1.90 7.30
CA GLY A 290 -5.33 1.76 8.64
C GLY A 290 -4.39 2.31 9.73
N ARG A 291 -3.06 2.23 9.53
CA ARG A 291 -2.10 2.78 10.50
C ARG A 291 -2.23 4.30 10.52
N THR A 292 -2.31 4.92 9.35
CA THR A 292 -2.53 6.36 9.23
C THR A 292 -3.85 6.80 9.86
N LEU A 293 -4.95 6.05 9.71
CA LEU A 293 -6.20 6.35 10.40
C LEU A 293 -6.07 6.26 11.94
N ALA A 294 -5.33 5.28 12.45
CA ALA A 294 -5.04 5.16 13.88
C ALA A 294 -4.17 6.33 14.39
N GLU A 295 -3.19 6.79 13.61
CA GLU A 295 -2.38 7.98 13.93
C GLU A 295 -3.25 9.24 14.04
N TYR A 296 -4.34 9.33 13.27
CA TYR A 296 -5.35 10.37 13.37
C TYR A 296 -6.40 10.16 14.47
N GLY A 297 -6.27 9.11 15.28
CA GLY A 297 -7.08 8.83 16.47
C GLY A 297 -8.24 7.86 16.29
N ALA A 298 -8.38 7.23 15.12
CA ALA A 298 -9.39 6.21 14.92
C ALA A 298 -9.07 4.95 15.72
N GLN A 299 -10.11 4.26 16.21
CA GLN A 299 -9.97 2.91 16.75
C GLN A 299 -9.99 1.91 15.59
N VAL A 300 -8.82 1.39 15.24
CA VAL A 300 -8.68 0.47 14.10
C VAL A 300 -8.58 -0.98 14.60
N ILE A 301 -9.49 -1.83 14.13
CA ILE A 301 -9.48 -3.27 14.37
C ILE A 301 -9.18 -3.95 13.03
N LYS A 302 -7.99 -4.51 12.91
CA LYS A 302 -7.61 -5.34 11.76
C LYS A 302 -8.10 -6.77 11.97
N VAL A 303 -8.92 -7.25 11.04
CA VAL A 303 -9.40 -8.63 11.00
C VAL A 303 -8.67 -9.39 9.91
N THR A 304 -8.02 -10.48 10.28
CA THR A 304 -7.46 -11.47 9.35
C THR A 304 -7.99 -12.86 9.69
N SER A 305 -7.77 -13.84 8.81
CA SER A 305 -8.08 -15.24 9.12
C SER A 305 -6.84 -15.94 9.68
N PRO A 306 -6.99 -16.83 10.69
CA PRO A 306 -5.86 -17.65 11.19
C PRO A 306 -5.27 -18.57 10.11
N ASN A 307 -5.99 -18.76 9.00
CA ASN A 307 -5.61 -19.64 7.89
C ASN A 307 -4.94 -18.90 6.72
N LEU A 308 -4.66 -17.59 6.86
CA LEU A 308 -4.06 -16.77 5.83
C LEU A 308 -2.62 -16.38 6.20
N SER A 309 -1.68 -16.75 5.34
CA SER A 309 -0.27 -16.38 5.49
C SER A 309 -0.08 -14.86 5.43
N ASP A 310 0.92 -14.30 6.07
CA ASP A 310 1.31 -12.90 5.95
C ASP A 310 2.84 -12.80 6.11
N VAL A 311 3.43 -11.63 5.89
CA VAL A 311 4.84 -11.40 6.14
C VAL A 311 5.01 -10.96 7.60
N PRO A 312 5.58 -11.79 8.51
CA PRO A 312 5.55 -11.51 9.95
C PRO A 312 6.14 -10.14 10.31
N PHE A 313 7.25 -9.75 9.68
CA PHE A 313 7.92 -8.49 10.01
C PHE A 313 7.16 -7.24 9.54
N PHE A 314 6.38 -7.34 8.45
CA PHE A 314 5.62 -6.19 7.96
C PHE A 314 4.53 -5.73 8.94
N GLN A 315 4.11 -6.62 9.82
CA GLN A 315 3.15 -6.32 10.88
C GLN A 315 3.69 -5.38 11.95
N VAL A 316 5.02 -5.27 12.14
CA VAL A 316 5.61 -4.34 13.12
C VAL A 316 5.21 -2.90 12.78
N ASP A 317 5.36 -2.55 11.51
CA ASP A 317 4.96 -1.25 10.98
C ASP A 317 3.43 -1.20 10.76
N GLY A 318 2.90 -2.16 9.99
CA GLY A 318 1.51 -2.16 9.54
C GLY A 318 0.45 -2.32 10.63
N ASN A 319 0.78 -2.79 11.84
CA ASN A 319 -0.16 -2.90 12.95
C ASN A 319 0.05 -1.84 14.05
N THR A 320 0.99 -0.89 13.86
CA THR A 320 1.22 0.18 14.84
C THR A 320 -0.06 0.98 15.07
N GLY A 321 -0.44 1.17 16.34
CA GLY A 321 -1.64 1.90 16.74
C GLY A 321 -2.97 1.14 16.60
N LYS A 322 -2.94 -0.16 16.26
CA LYS A 322 -4.15 -0.96 15.98
C LYS A 322 -4.37 -2.08 16.97
N HIS A 323 -5.61 -2.56 17.01
CA HIS A 323 -5.93 -3.88 17.50
C HIS A 323 -6.00 -4.88 16.35
N THR A 324 -5.70 -6.15 16.63
CA THR A 324 -5.73 -7.22 15.63
C THR A 324 -6.52 -8.40 16.14
N ALA A 325 -7.35 -9.01 15.29
CA ALA A 325 -8.13 -10.19 15.61
C ALA A 325 -8.05 -11.22 14.48
N ASP A 326 -7.90 -12.49 14.86
CA ASP A 326 -8.01 -13.62 13.94
C ASP A 326 -9.45 -14.12 13.93
N ILE A 327 -10.17 -13.93 12.83
CA ILE A 327 -11.56 -14.35 12.66
C ILE A 327 -11.68 -15.11 11.34
N ASP A 328 -12.14 -16.37 11.39
CA ASP A 328 -12.40 -17.15 10.18
C ASP A 328 -13.84 -16.93 9.69
N LEU A 329 -13.99 -16.06 8.68
CA LEU A 329 -15.26 -15.73 8.04
C LEU A 329 -15.89 -16.90 7.25
N LYS A 330 -15.21 -18.04 7.14
CA LYS A 330 -15.79 -19.27 6.57
C LYS A 330 -16.56 -20.11 7.59
N THR A 331 -16.47 -19.76 8.88
CA THR A 331 -17.15 -20.47 9.96
C THR A 331 -18.37 -19.67 10.43
N PRO A 332 -19.47 -20.32 10.85
CA PRO A 332 -20.63 -19.60 11.40
C PRO A 332 -20.28 -18.73 12.61
N ALA A 333 -19.43 -19.24 13.51
CA ALA A 333 -18.99 -18.49 14.70
C ALA A 333 -18.16 -17.26 14.33
N GLY A 334 -17.19 -17.40 13.43
CA GLY A 334 -16.37 -16.27 12.98
C GLY A 334 -17.21 -15.19 12.27
N ARG A 335 -18.18 -15.60 11.45
CA ARG A 335 -19.15 -14.68 10.85
C ARG A 335 -19.95 -13.91 11.89
N ALA A 336 -20.49 -14.59 12.90
CA ALA A 336 -21.24 -13.94 13.97
C ALA A 336 -20.41 -12.87 14.68
N THR A 337 -19.17 -13.19 15.09
CA THR A 337 -18.26 -12.22 15.72
C THR A 337 -17.91 -11.05 14.79
N PHE A 338 -17.65 -11.33 13.51
CA PHE A 338 -17.36 -10.28 12.53
C PHE A 338 -18.56 -9.35 12.32
N GLU A 339 -19.77 -9.89 12.24
CA GLU A 339 -20.98 -9.10 12.06
C GLU A 339 -21.28 -8.22 13.28
N GLU A 340 -20.93 -8.65 14.50
CA GLU A 340 -20.99 -7.80 15.69
C GLU A 340 -20.02 -6.62 15.61
N LEU A 341 -18.78 -6.85 15.15
CA LEU A 341 -17.81 -5.77 14.94
C LEU A 341 -18.27 -4.81 13.84
N LEU A 342 -18.73 -5.36 12.72
CA LEU A 342 -19.20 -4.64 11.54
C LEU A 342 -20.33 -3.67 11.86
N LYS A 343 -21.29 -4.08 12.70
CA LYS A 343 -22.40 -3.24 13.17
C LYS A 343 -21.98 -1.99 13.92
N SER A 344 -20.73 -1.92 14.36
CA SER A 344 -20.20 -0.78 15.12
C SER A 344 -19.08 -0.04 14.39
N ALA A 345 -18.78 -0.41 13.14
CA ALA A 345 -17.75 0.21 12.34
C ALA A 345 -18.31 1.38 11.54
N ASP A 346 -17.60 2.50 11.51
CA ASP A 346 -17.92 3.68 10.70
C ASP A 346 -17.22 3.62 9.32
N VAL A 347 -16.07 2.94 9.27
CA VAL A 347 -15.24 2.81 8.07
C VAL A 347 -14.80 1.37 7.91
N ILE A 348 -14.82 0.87 6.67
CA ILE A 348 -14.31 -0.45 6.32
C ILE A 348 -13.18 -0.26 5.31
N LEU A 349 -12.04 -0.90 5.56
CA LEU A 349 -10.96 -0.99 4.59
C LEU A 349 -10.95 -2.40 4.01
N ASP A 350 -11.13 -2.53 2.70
CA ASP A 350 -11.00 -3.82 2.00
C ASP A 350 -9.74 -3.81 1.13
N GLY A 351 -8.82 -4.73 1.44
CA GLY A 351 -7.60 -4.96 0.65
C GLY A 351 -7.59 -6.32 -0.03
N TYR A 352 -8.70 -7.07 -0.02
CA TYR A 352 -8.79 -8.33 -0.72
C TYR A 352 -9.01 -8.13 -2.23
N ARG A 353 -8.68 -9.16 -3.00
CA ARG A 353 -8.93 -9.15 -4.46
C ARG A 353 -10.42 -8.91 -4.74
N PRO A 354 -10.77 -8.21 -5.84
CA PRO A 354 -12.15 -8.00 -6.24
C PRO A 354 -12.98 -9.30 -6.21
N GLY A 355 -14.19 -9.23 -5.67
CA GLY A 355 -15.09 -10.39 -5.56
C GLY A 355 -14.83 -11.29 -4.36
N ALA A 356 -13.79 -11.06 -3.55
CA ALA A 356 -13.46 -11.94 -2.43
C ALA A 356 -14.44 -11.83 -1.26
N LEU A 357 -14.77 -10.62 -0.83
CA LEU A 357 -15.72 -10.39 0.25
C LEU A 357 -17.16 -10.61 -0.23
N GLU A 358 -17.48 -10.32 -1.49
CA GLU A 358 -18.77 -10.59 -2.11
C GLU A 358 -19.14 -12.08 -2.01
N ARG A 359 -18.20 -12.98 -2.30
CA ARG A 359 -18.41 -14.43 -2.14
C ARG A 359 -18.66 -14.86 -0.70
N LEU A 360 -18.25 -14.06 0.28
CA LEU A 360 -18.55 -14.26 1.69
C LEU A 360 -19.85 -13.55 2.11
N GLY A 361 -20.48 -12.78 1.23
CA GLY A 361 -21.67 -11.97 1.53
C GLY A 361 -21.35 -10.66 2.25
N TYR A 362 -20.12 -10.14 2.10
CA TYR A 362 -19.66 -8.89 2.71
C TYR A 362 -19.09 -7.92 1.65
N GLY A 363 -19.60 -7.98 0.41
CA GLY A 363 -19.35 -6.92 -0.57
C GLY A 363 -20.03 -5.61 -0.15
N PRO A 364 -19.70 -4.47 -0.80
CA PRO A 364 -20.22 -3.15 -0.42
C PRO A 364 -21.76 -3.14 -0.28
N GLU A 365 -22.49 -3.63 -1.30
CA GLU A 365 -23.95 -3.71 -1.28
C GLU A 365 -24.50 -4.66 -0.22
N ASN A 366 -23.80 -5.75 0.06
CA ASN A 366 -24.23 -6.69 1.09
C ASN A 366 -24.09 -6.09 2.49
N ILE A 367 -23.02 -5.34 2.74
CA ILE A 367 -22.80 -4.65 4.01
C ILE A 367 -23.89 -3.62 4.23
N VAL A 368 -24.13 -2.77 3.24
CA VAL A 368 -25.19 -1.75 3.29
C VAL A 368 -26.55 -2.38 3.60
N LYS A 369 -26.90 -3.49 2.95
CA LYS A 369 -28.12 -4.24 3.25
C LYS A 369 -28.15 -4.81 4.67
N LEU A 370 -27.01 -5.30 5.17
CA LEU A 370 -26.90 -5.92 6.49
C LEU A 370 -27.07 -4.91 7.63
N ILE A 371 -26.59 -3.68 7.44
CA ILE A 371 -26.69 -2.59 8.44
C ILE A 371 -27.92 -1.70 8.21
N SER A 372 -28.75 -2.01 7.22
CA SER A 372 -29.93 -1.20 6.89
C SER A 372 -30.84 -1.01 8.10
N GLY A 373 -31.17 0.25 8.41
CA GLY A 373 -31.97 0.64 9.56
C GLY A 373 -31.19 0.79 10.87
N MET A 374 -29.86 0.67 10.87
CA MET A 374 -29.03 0.80 12.07
C MET A 374 -28.53 2.22 12.40
N GLY A 375 -29.05 3.26 11.74
CA GLY A 375 -28.62 4.65 11.96
C GLY A 375 -27.38 4.96 11.16
#